data_AF-A0A9E2ZDV1-F1
#
_entry.id   AF-A0A9E2ZDV1-F1
#
_cell.length_a   1.000
_cell.length_b   1.000
_cell.length_c   1.000
_cell.angle_alpha   90.00
_cell.angle_beta   90.00
_cell.angle_gamma   90.00
#
_symmetry.space_group_name_H-M   'P 1'
#
loop_
_entity.id
_entity.type
_entity.pdbx_description
1 polymer ?
#
loop_
_entity_poly.entity_id
_entity_poly.type
_entity_poly.pdbx_seq_one_letter_code
_entity_poly.pdbx_strand_id
1 'polypeptide(L)'
;MASPWKPRGTARHDGRARLRPRRAAGDGAHFVEASVTASIELALDQAYSERQLIHVLWLTTGLGCDGESVAMTAATHPSLEDLLRGILPGAPRLVIYNPLLAYETGEEFTAPFRRAAAGGLNPYVLVLEGSVANEEISGEGHWAAMGVDPDDGQPITTSAWIDRLAPRAAAVLAMGTCAAFGGIPAMRGNPTGAMGLRDYLGSDWRSRLGIPIINLPGCPVQPDNITETLLHLAFRIGGVERDLDLDDLGRPRWLCERTVQEGCGRAGFAEQGKFAQTPADRHGCLVKLGCKGPVVKCNVPTRGWVAGVGGCPNVGGICIACTMPGFPDKFMPFMAPSRLGLAAAAGARFTYGPVMRRLRERAIRHHFDVEPGWRRTGKSLGTGYRPRW
;
A
#
# COMPACT_ATOMS: atom_id res chain seq x y z
N MET A 1 -44.96 19.30 -37.85
CA MET A 1 -44.14 19.90 -38.90
C MET A 1 -42.86 19.10 -39.05
N ALA A 2 -42.89 18.11 -39.93
CA ALA A 2 -41.74 17.34 -40.37
C ALA A 2 -41.98 17.09 -41.86
N SER A 3 -41.02 17.46 -42.71
CA SER A 3 -41.11 17.26 -44.16
C SER A 3 -39.80 16.63 -44.65
N PRO A 4 -39.86 15.74 -45.66
CA PRO A 4 -38.95 14.61 -45.78
C PRO A 4 -37.84 14.82 -46.81
N TRP A 5 -36.81 13.99 -46.66
CA TRP A 5 -35.71 13.81 -47.60
C TRP A 5 -36.16 13.08 -48.88
N LYS A 6 -35.72 13.53 -50.07
CA LYS A 6 -35.40 12.68 -51.24
C LYS A 6 -34.54 13.42 -52.30
N PRO A 7 -33.80 12.68 -53.16
CA PRO A 7 -32.50 13.09 -53.71
C PRO A 7 -32.50 13.40 -55.23
N ARG A 8 -31.43 14.05 -55.70
CA ARG A 8 -30.96 14.09 -57.11
C ARG A 8 -29.42 14.09 -57.04
N GLY A 9 -28.60 13.44 -57.87
CA GLY A 9 -28.76 12.85 -59.19
C GLY A 9 -27.45 13.09 -59.97
N THR A 10 -26.59 12.07 -60.03
CA THR A 10 -25.60 11.71 -61.07
C THR A 10 -24.80 12.76 -61.86
N ALA A 11 -23.47 12.59 -61.87
CA ALA A 11 -22.64 12.80 -63.07
C ALA A 11 -21.50 11.76 -63.11
N ARG A 12 -21.27 11.16 -64.29
CA ARG A 12 -20.21 10.17 -64.60
C ARG A 12 -19.13 10.81 -65.49
N HIS A 13 -17.90 10.27 -65.33
CA HIS A 13 -16.77 10.18 -66.28
C HIS A 13 -16.10 11.50 -66.72
N ASP A 14 -14.77 11.64 -66.91
CA ASP A 14 -13.64 10.74 -67.09
C ASP A 14 -12.32 11.55 -66.86
N GLY A 15 -11.16 10.91 -66.68
CA GLY A 15 -9.88 11.59 -66.94
C GLY A 15 -8.73 11.42 -65.92
N ARG A 16 -8.02 10.30 -66.02
CA ARG A 16 -6.56 10.12 -65.75
C ARG A 16 -5.91 10.91 -64.61
N ALA A 17 -5.72 10.27 -63.44
CA ALA A 17 -4.66 10.62 -62.50
C ALA A 17 -3.73 9.41 -62.30
N ARG A 18 -2.45 9.59 -62.61
CA ARG A 18 -1.38 8.57 -62.50
C ARG A 18 -1.19 8.19 -61.02
N LEU A 19 -1.38 6.91 -60.69
CA LEU A 19 -0.92 6.34 -59.43
C LEU A 19 0.63 6.32 -59.44
N ARG A 20 1.25 7.23 -58.68
CA ARG A 20 2.63 7.04 -58.22
C ARG A 20 2.58 6.23 -56.92
N PRO A 21 3.29 5.10 -56.79
CA PRO A 21 3.40 4.41 -55.52
C PRO A 21 4.24 5.27 -54.58
N ARG A 22 3.64 5.78 -53.50
CA ARG A 22 4.40 6.27 -52.35
C ARG A 22 5.09 5.06 -51.72
N ARG A 23 6.43 5.01 -51.83
CA ARG A 23 7.27 4.09 -51.06
C ARG A 23 7.05 4.37 -49.58
N ALA A 24 6.35 3.48 -48.89
CA ALA A 24 6.42 3.34 -47.44
C ALA A 24 7.67 2.51 -47.13
N ALA A 25 8.82 3.16 -47.06
CA ALA A 25 10.07 2.58 -46.60
C ALA A 25 10.78 3.66 -45.77
N GLY A 26 10.55 3.67 -44.46
CA GLY A 26 11.14 4.66 -43.56
C GLY A 26 10.76 4.47 -42.09
N ASP A 27 9.49 4.24 -41.78
CA ASP A 27 9.02 4.38 -40.38
C ASP A 27 9.06 3.09 -39.53
N GLY A 28 9.14 1.92 -40.17
CA GLY A 28 9.16 0.63 -39.45
C GLY A 28 10.52 0.27 -38.83
N ALA A 29 11.62 0.69 -39.46
CA ALA A 29 12.97 0.36 -38.99
C ALA A 29 13.36 1.16 -37.74
N HIS A 30 13.03 2.46 -37.72
CA HIS A 30 13.29 3.33 -36.55
C HIS A 30 12.48 2.94 -35.31
N PHE A 31 11.26 2.44 -35.48
CA PHE A 31 10.43 1.98 -34.35
C PHE A 31 10.96 0.66 -33.75
N VAL A 32 11.44 -0.25 -34.60
CA VAL A 32 12.04 -1.53 -34.16
C VAL A 32 13.42 -1.29 -33.52
N GLU A 33 14.26 -0.42 -34.08
CA GLU A 33 15.54 -0.03 -33.45
C GLU A 33 15.33 0.59 -32.07
N ALA A 34 14.41 1.55 -31.94
CA ALA A 34 14.13 2.19 -30.65
C ALA A 34 13.58 1.20 -29.60
N SER A 35 12.76 0.21 -30.00
CA SER A 35 12.23 -0.79 -29.08
C SER A 35 13.28 -1.83 -28.66
N VAL A 36 14.19 -2.19 -29.57
CA VAL A 36 15.30 -3.12 -29.28
C VAL A 36 16.32 -2.44 -28.37
N THR A 37 16.66 -1.18 -28.63
CA THR A 37 17.56 -0.39 -27.76
C THR A 37 16.98 -0.24 -26.36
N ALA A 38 15.70 0.13 -26.22
CA ALA A 38 15.06 0.25 -24.90
C ALA A 38 15.03 -1.10 -24.14
N SER A 39 14.86 -2.21 -24.86
CA SER A 39 14.87 -3.56 -24.26
C SER A 39 16.27 -3.98 -23.80
N ILE A 40 17.30 -3.61 -24.56
CA ILE A 40 18.70 -3.84 -24.20
C ILE A 40 19.10 -2.96 -23.01
N GLU A 41 18.71 -1.68 -23.00
CA GLU A 41 18.95 -0.78 -21.86
C GLU A 41 18.31 -1.32 -20.58
N LEU A 42 17.04 -1.73 -20.63
CA LEU A 42 16.37 -2.35 -19.48
C LEU A 42 17.09 -3.62 -19.00
N ALA A 43 17.51 -4.49 -19.92
CA ALA A 43 18.21 -5.73 -19.56
C ALA A 43 19.60 -5.44 -18.94
N LEU A 44 20.30 -4.42 -19.41
CA LEU A 44 21.57 -3.98 -18.83
C LEU A 44 21.37 -3.36 -17.44
N ASP A 45 20.34 -2.52 -17.27
CA ASP A 45 19.99 -1.93 -15.97
C ASP A 45 19.61 -3.02 -14.95
N GLN A 46 18.83 -4.03 -15.37
CA GLN A 46 18.51 -5.20 -14.55
C GLN A 46 19.76 -5.98 -14.14
N ALA A 47 20.65 -6.29 -15.10
CA ALA A 47 21.88 -7.03 -14.81
C ALA A 47 22.85 -6.23 -13.91
N TYR A 48 22.85 -4.90 -14.01
CA TYR A 48 23.62 -4.04 -13.11
C TYR A 48 23.02 -4.01 -11.70
N SER A 49 21.70 -3.84 -11.62
CA SER A 49 20.92 -3.84 -10.39
C SER A 49 21.10 -5.14 -9.59
N GLU A 50 21.04 -6.31 -10.24
CA GLU A 50 21.25 -7.63 -9.62
C GLU A 50 22.65 -7.81 -8.99
N ARG A 51 23.66 -7.09 -9.48
CA ARG A 51 25.03 -7.12 -8.92
C ARG A 51 25.17 -6.23 -7.69
N GLN A 52 24.22 -5.34 -7.42
CA GLN A 52 24.26 -4.50 -6.25
C GLN A 52 23.83 -5.25 -4.99
N LEU A 53 24.49 -4.91 -3.89
CA LEU A 53 24.14 -5.35 -2.56
C LEU A 53 23.64 -4.12 -1.78
N ILE A 54 22.39 -4.14 -1.34
CA ILE A 54 21.79 -3.06 -0.56
C ILE A 54 21.60 -3.55 0.87
N HIS A 55 22.15 -2.80 1.81
CA HIS A 55 21.99 -3.07 3.23
C HIS A 55 20.68 -2.43 3.74
N VAL A 56 19.94 -3.12 4.59
CA VAL A 56 18.76 -2.58 5.26
C VAL A 56 19.04 -2.60 6.76
N LEU A 57 19.39 -1.44 7.30
CA LEU A 57 19.65 -1.26 8.73
C LEU A 57 18.34 -0.99 9.44
N TRP A 58 17.86 -1.94 10.23
CA TRP A 58 16.53 -1.89 10.84
C TRP A 58 16.64 -1.63 12.34
N LEU A 59 16.30 -0.41 12.74
CA LEU A 59 16.23 -0.01 14.14
C LEU A 59 14.83 -0.33 14.69
N THR A 60 14.70 -1.43 15.46
CA THR A 60 13.48 -1.72 16.25
C THR A 60 13.46 -0.99 17.59
N THR A 61 14.50 -0.19 17.87
CA THR A 61 14.66 0.50 19.15
C THR A 61 13.92 1.84 19.23
N GLY A 62 13.07 2.16 18.25
CA GLY A 62 12.04 3.17 18.48
C GLY A 62 11.11 2.73 19.61
N LEU A 63 10.29 3.64 20.14
CA LEU A 63 9.21 3.24 21.03
C LEU A 63 8.16 2.50 20.19
N GLY A 64 8.26 1.17 20.16
CA GLY A 64 7.50 0.25 19.32
C GLY A 64 7.13 -1.03 20.06
N CYS A 65 6.67 -2.04 19.32
CA CYS A 65 6.28 -3.34 19.86
C CYS A 65 6.80 -4.53 19.05
N ASP A 66 7.73 -4.28 18.12
CA ASP A 66 8.28 -5.23 17.15
C ASP A 66 7.20 -5.89 16.24
N GLY A 67 6.01 -5.32 16.21
CA GLY A 67 4.85 -5.86 15.49
C GLY A 67 4.99 -5.77 13.98
N GLU A 68 5.72 -4.78 13.48
CA GLU A 68 6.03 -4.61 12.07
C GLU A 68 7.07 -5.64 11.62
N SER A 69 8.09 -5.90 12.45
CA SER A 69 9.05 -6.98 12.25
C SER A 69 8.36 -8.35 12.21
N VAL A 70 7.44 -8.62 13.16
CA VAL A 70 6.64 -9.86 13.14
C VAL A 70 5.74 -9.92 11.91
N ALA A 71 5.05 -8.83 11.56
CA ALA A 71 4.16 -8.80 10.40
C ALA A 71 4.90 -9.08 9.09
N MET A 72 6.11 -8.56 8.90
CA MET A 72 6.94 -8.81 7.72
C MET A 72 7.16 -10.30 7.46
N THR A 73 7.28 -11.12 8.50
CA THR A 73 7.49 -12.58 8.37
C THR A 73 6.27 -13.31 7.76
N ALA A 74 5.09 -12.67 7.74
CA ALA A 74 3.88 -13.22 7.15
C ALA A 74 3.65 -12.77 5.70
N ALA A 75 4.59 -12.04 5.10
CA ALA A 75 4.50 -11.60 3.71
C ALA A 75 4.59 -12.80 2.75
N THR A 76 3.88 -12.69 1.62
CA THR A 76 3.74 -13.76 0.62
C THR A 76 3.97 -13.28 -0.81
N HIS A 77 3.95 -11.96 -1.07
CA HIS A 77 4.04 -11.41 -2.43
C HIS A 77 4.86 -10.11 -2.53
N PRO A 78 6.20 -10.17 -2.61
CA PRO A 78 7.03 -11.35 -2.38
C PRO A 78 7.11 -11.68 -0.88
N SER A 79 7.48 -12.91 -0.55
CA SER A 79 7.80 -13.24 0.84
C SER A 79 9.14 -12.64 1.28
N LEU A 80 9.42 -12.67 2.58
CA LEU A 80 10.69 -12.20 3.10
C LEU A 80 11.86 -13.07 2.59
N GLU A 81 11.68 -14.38 2.56
CA GLU A 81 12.69 -15.30 2.04
C GLU A 81 12.96 -15.11 0.54
N ASP A 82 11.96 -14.74 -0.25
CA ASP A 82 12.14 -14.39 -1.66
C ASP A 82 13.07 -13.18 -1.82
N LEU A 83 12.86 -12.14 -0.99
CA LEU A 83 13.72 -10.96 -0.96
C LEU A 83 15.15 -11.29 -0.52
N LEU A 84 15.32 -12.06 0.55
CA LEU A 84 16.64 -12.43 1.09
C LEU A 84 17.43 -13.33 0.14
N ARG A 85 16.75 -14.22 -0.58
CA ARG A 85 17.39 -15.10 -1.57
C ARG A 85 17.67 -14.39 -2.90
N GLY A 86 17.11 -13.21 -3.13
CA GLY A 86 17.29 -12.46 -4.37
C GLY A 86 16.78 -13.22 -5.59
N ILE A 87 15.66 -13.95 -5.45
CA ILE A 87 15.11 -14.76 -6.55
C ILE A 87 14.37 -13.94 -7.60
N LEU A 88 14.08 -12.67 -7.29
CA LEU A 88 13.33 -11.76 -8.15
C LEU A 88 14.26 -11.17 -9.23
N PRO A 89 14.01 -11.45 -10.51
CA PRO A 89 14.84 -10.93 -11.60
C PRO A 89 14.89 -9.40 -11.61
N GLY A 90 16.07 -8.85 -11.84
CA GLY A 90 16.34 -7.42 -11.90
C GLY A 90 16.44 -6.71 -10.54
N ALA A 91 16.09 -7.36 -9.43
CA ALA A 91 16.13 -6.75 -8.11
C ALA A 91 17.54 -6.87 -7.48
N PRO A 92 18.05 -5.81 -6.83
CA PRO A 92 19.28 -5.92 -6.05
C PRO A 92 19.13 -6.91 -4.91
N ARG A 93 20.26 -7.50 -4.47
CA ARG A 93 20.28 -8.35 -3.30
C ARG A 93 20.16 -7.51 -2.03
N LEU A 94 19.26 -7.91 -1.13
CA LEU A 94 19.06 -7.26 0.15
C LEU A 94 19.76 -8.02 1.28
N VAL A 95 20.44 -7.27 2.16
CA VAL A 95 20.93 -7.79 3.45
C VAL A 95 20.21 -7.04 4.55
N ILE A 96 19.33 -7.73 5.28
CA ILE A 96 18.48 -7.12 6.29
C ILE A 96 19.07 -7.37 7.68
N TYR A 97 19.42 -6.29 8.38
CA TYR A 97 19.89 -6.30 9.76
C TYR A 97 18.72 -5.96 10.67
N ASN A 98 17.92 -6.98 10.98
CA ASN A 98 16.77 -6.88 11.88
C ASN A 98 17.02 -7.70 13.15
N PRO A 99 16.93 -7.11 14.37
CA PRO A 99 17.22 -7.81 15.62
C PRO A 99 16.38 -9.06 15.87
N LEU A 100 15.16 -9.14 15.34
CA LEU A 100 14.27 -10.30 15.49
C LEU A 100 14.76 -11.53 14.69
N LEU A 101 15.50 -11.30 13.60
CA LEU A 101 15.84 -12.31 12.61
C LEU A 101 17.34 -12.56 12.44
N ALA A 102 18.18 -11.63 12.93
CA ALA A 102 19.62 -11.71 12.78
C ALA A 102 20.18 -12.95 13.49
N TYR A 103 21.19 -13.56 12.87
CA TYR A 103 21.96 -14.63 13.50
C TYR A 103 22.99 -14.05 14.46
N GLU A 104 23.63 -12.95 14.06
CA GLU A 104 24.59 -12.21 14.85
C GLU A 104 23.93 -11.59 16.10
N THR A 105 24.67 -11.51 17.20
CA THR A 105 24.17 -10.95 18.46
C THR A 105 25.14 -9.94 19.06
N GLY A 106 24.63 -9.06 19.92
CA GLY A 106 25.46 -8.08 20.65
C GLY A 106 26.30 -7.18 19.74
N GLU A 107 27.61 -7.17 19.96
CA GLU A 107 28.53 -6.31 19.21
C GLU A 107 28.63 -6.70 17.73
N GLU A 108 28.55 -7.99 17.41
CA GLU A 108 28.57 -8.47 16.02
C GLU A 108 27.37 -7.93 15.23
N PHE A 109 26.19 -7.91 15.85
CA PHE A 109 24.97 -7.35 15.26
C PHE A 109 25.04 -5.83 15.06
N THR A 110 25.66 -5.11 15.99
CA THR A 110 25.72 -3.63 15.95
C THR A 110 26.88 -3.10 15.09
N ALA A 111 27.87 -3.93 14.75
CA ALA A 111 29.01 -3.54 13.93
C ALA A 111 28.64 -2.95 12.55
N PRO A 112 27.67 -3.49 11.78
CA PRO A 112 27.19 -2.87 10.53
C PRO A 112 26.63 -1.45 10.73
N PHE A 113 25.92 -1.19 11.83
CA PHE A 113 25.39 0.15 12.15
C PHE A 113 26.52 1.14 12.41
N ARG A 114 27.54 0.75 13.21
CA ARG A 114 28.73 1.59 13.43
C ARG A 114 29.51 1.84 12.14
N ARG A 115 29.70 0.81 11.31
CA ARG A 115 30.35 0.94 10.01
C ARG A 115 29.60 1.91 9.09
N ALA A 116 28.27 1.87 9.08
CA ALA A 116 27.45 2.80 8.31
C ALA A 116 27.56 4.24 8.84
N ALA A 117 27.52 4.44 10.16
CA ALA A 117 27.72 5.74 10.79
C ALA A 117 29.10 6.34 10.47
N ALA A 118 30.15 5.51 10.41
CA ALA A 118 31.50 5.89 9.99
C ALA A 118 31.67 6.07 8.46
N GLY A 119 30.64 5.76 7.66
CA GLY A 119 30.67 5.87 6.20
C GLY A 119 31.27 4.66 5.46
N GLY A 120 31.60 3.58 6.16
CA GLY A 120 32.17 2.33 5.62
C GLY A 120 31.15 1.27 5.17
N LEU A 121 29.86 1.61 5.11
CA LEU A 121 28.78 0.73 4.61
C LEU A 121 27.81 1.55 3.77
N ASN A 122 27.79 1.35 2.45
CA ASN A 122 26.90 2.01 1.49
C ASN A 122 26.72 1.11 0.25
N PRO A 123 25.57 1.19 -0.46
CA PRO A 123 24.35 1.92 -0.09
C PRO A 123 23.54 1.18 0.98
N TYR A 124 22.74 1.92 1.75
CA TYR A 124 21.81 1.32 2.70
C TYR A 124 20.49 2.09 2.84
N VAL A 125 19.44 1.35 3.17
CA VAL A 125 18.17 1.88 3.65
C VAL A 125 18.19 1.87 5.17
N LEU A 126 17.91 3.01 5.80
CA LEU A 126 17.64 3.08 7.23
C LEU A 126 16.15 2.86 7.45
N VAL A 127 15.79 1.83 8.20
CA VAL A 127 14.41 1.56 8.63
C VAL A 127 14.30 1.88 10.11
N LEU A 128 13.33 2.71 10.48
CA LEU A 128 12.93 2.90 11.87
C LEU A 128 11.59 2.20 12.10
N GLU A 129 11.54 1.34 13.10
CA GLU A 129 10.32 0.77 13.67
C GLU A 129 10.13 1.33 15.09
N GLY A 130 8.92 1.84 15.36
CA GLY A 130 8.64 2.59 16.59
C GLY A 130 8.86 4.10 16.46
N SER A 131 8.27 4.85 17.38
CA SER A 131 8.36 6.33 17.39
C SER A 131 9.67 6.82 18.00
N VAL A 132 10.08 8.05 17.63
CA VAL A 132 11.28 8.68 18.19
C VAL A 132 10.91 9.33 19.52
N ALA A 133 11.60 8.95 20.59
CA ALA A 133 11.42 9.58 21.90
C ALA A 133 12.08 10.97 21.94
N ASN A 134 11.51 11.89 22.72
CA ASN A 134 12.17 13.16 23.01
C ASN A 134 13.20 12.95 24.15
N GLU A 135 14.44 12.70 23.76
CA GLU A 135 15.55 12.53 24.72
C GLU A 135 15.98 13.85 25.38
N GLU A 136 15.50 15.02 24.93
CA GLU A 136 15.78 16.29 25.63
C GLU A 136 15.08 16.38 27.00
N ILE A 137 14.07 15.54 27.23
CA ILE A 137 13.28 15.50 28.48
C ILE A 137 13.46 14.20 29.26
N SER A 138 14.46 13.37 28.93
CA SER A 138 14.74 12.10 29.62
C SER A 138 15.48 12.26 30.95
N GLY A 139 16.01 13.45 31.24
CA GLY A 139 16.80 13.72 32.45
C GLY A 139 18.20 13.09 32.37
N GLU A 140 18.60 12.39 33.42
CA GLU A 140 19.91 11.69 33.47
C GLU A 140 19.90 10.33 32.76
N GLY A 141 18.74 9.89 32.28
CA GLY A 141 18.56 8.60 31.60
C GLY A 141 18.27 8.74 30.10
N HIS A 142 17.67 7.69 29.54
CA HIS A 142 17.20 7.65 28.17
C HIS A 142 15.86 6.93 28.10
N TRP A 143 15.06 7.21 27.08
CA TRP A 143 13.82 6.49 26.82
C TRP A 143 14.05 5.24 25.98
N ALA A 144 14.90 5.31 24.96
CA ALA A 144 15.20 4.18 24.11
C ALA A 144 16.62 4.23 23.52
N ALA A 145 17.33 3.10 23.57
CA ALA A 145 18.72 3.00 23.13
C ALA A 145 19.05 1.62 22.55
N MET A 146 20.11 1.56 21.74
CA MET A 146 20.68 0.33 21.20
C MET A 146 22.20 0.37 21.26
N GLY A 147 22.81 -0.68 21.80
CA GLY A 147 24.27 -0.76 21.88
C GLY A 147 24.86 0.29 22.82
N VAL A 148 26.19 0.32 22.85
CA VAL A 148 26.99 1.16 23.73
C VAL A 148 28.02 1.91 22.89
N ASP A 149 28.20 3.18 23.18
CA ASP A 149 29.24 4.01 22.58
C ASP A 149 30.60 3.59 23.15
N PRO A 150 31.55 3.18 22.30
CA PRO A 150 32.86 2.71 22.77
C PRO A 150 33.69 3.82 23.41
N ASP A 151 33.40 5.10 23.14
CA ASP A 151 34.22 6.22 23.61
C ASP A 151 33.88 6.61 25.06
N ASP A 152 32.61 6.58 25.45
CA ASP A 152 32.15 6.98 26.79
C ASP A 152 31.43 5.87 27.59
N GLY A 153 31.20 4.72 26.97
CA GLY A 153 30.53 3.57 27.59
C GLY A 153 29.03 3.77 27.82
N GLN A 154 28.41 4.81 27.26
CA GLN A 154 26.98 5.10 27.43
C GLN A 154 26.11 4.44 26.36
N PRO A 155 24.83 4.14 26.67
CA PRO A 155 23.87 3.68 25.67
C PRO A 155 23.70 4.71 24.55
N ILE A 156 23.74 4.26 23.28
CA ILE A 156 23.47 5.14 22.14
C ILE A 156 21.95 5.22 21.97
N THR A 157 21.36 6.39 22.21
CA THR A 157 19.92 6.60 22.06
C THR A 157 19.48 6.37 20.61
N THR A 158 18.21 6.02 20.43
CA THR A 158 17.65 5.84 19.08
C THR A 158 17.73 7.12 18.25
N SER A 159 17.52 8.29 18.87
CA SER A 159 17.74 9.60 18.23
C SER A 159 19.20 9.79 17.79
N ALA A 160 20.18 9.46 18.63
CA ALA A 160 21.59 9.52 18.26
C ALA A 160 21.95 8.57 17.11
N TRP A 161 21.36 7.37 17.05
CA TRP A 161 21.51 6.49 15.88
C TRP A 161 20.94 7.11 14.61
N ILE A 162 19.76 7.71 14.68
CA ILE A 162 19.13 8.38 13.55
C ILE A 162 20.04 9.51 13.04
N ASP A 163 20.57 10.36 13.93
CA ASP A 163 21.47 11.47 13.56
C ASP A 163 22.76 10.99 12.89
N ARG A 164 23.32 9.86 13.35
CA ARG A 164 24.53 9.25 12.78
C ARG A 164 24.30 8.60 11.42
N LEU A 165 23.11 8.03 11.19
CA LEU A 165 22.81 7.18 10.03
C LEU A 165 22.03 7.90 8.94
N ALA A 166 20.95 8.61 9.27
CA ALA A 166 20.04 9.18 8.30
C ALA A 166 20.75 10.04 7.22
N PRO A 167 21.71 10.93 7.55
CA PRO A 167 22.40 11.77 6.55
C PRO A 167 23.21 11.00 5.51
N ARG A 168 23.55 9.74 5.79
CA ARG A 168 24.35 8.87 4.90
C ARG A 168 23.50 7.86 4.15
N ALA A 169 22.27 7.59 4.62
CA ALA A 169 21.40 6.59 4.04
C ALA A 169 21.01 6.93 2.59
N ALA A 170 20.90 5.91 1.75
CA ALA A 170 20.36 6.02 0.40
C ALA A 170 18.86 6.34 0.43
N ALA A 171 18.13 5.79 1.40
CA ALA A 171 16.74 6.10 1.71
C ALA A 171 16.46 5.89 3.21
N VAL A 172 15.42 6.56 3.71
CA VAL A 172 14.92 6.41 5.09
C VAL A 172 13.46 6.02 5.06
N LEU A 173 13.12 4.92 5.72
CA LEU A 173 11.80 4.32 5.78
C LEU A 173 11.28 4.32 7.22
N ALA A 174 10.20 5.04 7.47
CA ALA A 174 9.46 4.99 8.73
C ALA A 174 8.43 3.86 8.66
N MET A 175 8.73 2.75 9.35
CA MET A 175 7.95 1.52 9.35
C MET A 175 6.92 1.52 10.48
N GLY A 176 5.65 1.44 10.11
CA GLY A 176 4.54 1.47 11.06
C GLY A 176 4.13 2.88 11.44
N THR A 177 2.93 2.99 12.02
CA THR A 177 2.33 4.28 12.37
C THR A 177 3.09 4.97 13.50
N CYS A 178 3.74 4.21 14.37
CA CYS A 178 4.61 4.76 15.41
C CYS A 178 5.79 5.53 14.78
N ALA A 179 6.52 4.92 13.85
CA ALA A 179 7.63 5.60 13.17
C ALA A 179 7.14 6.70 12.24
N ALA A 180 6.04 6.49 11.51
CA ALA A 180 5.56 7.46 10.52
C ALA A 180 4.99 8.74 11.17
N PHE A 181 4.21 8.60 12.24
CA PHE A 181 3.39 9.68 12.80
C PHE A 181 3.37 9.72 14.33
N GLY A 182 4.24 8.98 15.02
CA GLY A 182 4.27 8.86 16.49
C GLY A 182 3.34 7.77 17.04
N GLY A 183 2.13 7.62 16.49
CA GLY A 183 1.22 6.52 16.81
C GLY A 183 0.79 6.44 18.28
N ILE A 184 0.59 5.23 18.81
CA ILE A 184 0.13 5.02 20.20
C ILE A 184 1.11 5.60 21.23
N PRO A 185 2.44 5.44 21.12
CA PRO A 185 3.37 6.05 22.06
C PRO A 185 3.31 7.57 22.10
N ALA A 186 2.91 8.24 21.00
CA ALA A 186 2.74 9.69 20.91
C ALA A 186 1.33 10.18 21.32
N MET A 187 0.48 9.30 21.85
CA MET A 187 -0.88 9.65 22.26
C MET A 187 -0.92 10.74 23.35
N ARG A 188 -2.01 11.51 23.45
CA ARG A 188 -2.20 12.50 24.52
C ARG A 188 -1.90 11.91 25.90
N GLY A 189 -1.02 12.57 26.64
CA GLY A 189 -0.61 12.17 28.00
C GLY A 189 0.63 11.28 28.03
N ASN A 190 1.29 11.04 26.90
CA ASN A 190 2.57 10.32 26.88
C ASN A 190 3.68 11.10 27.62
N PRO A 191 4.53 10.43 28.41
CA PRO A 191 5.60 11.09 29.17
C PRO A 191 6.89 11.27 28.37
N THR A 192 7.00 10.66 27.19
CA THR A 192 8.24 10.57 26.41
C THR A 192 8.37 11.63 25.33
N GLY A 193 7.32 12.43 25.09
CA GLY A 193 7.28 13.40 23.99
C GLY A 193 7.45 12.75 22.62
N ALA A 194 6.98 11.52 22.46
CA ALA A 194 7.24 10.72 21.27
C ALA A 194 6.68 11.36 19.99
N MET A 195 7.37 11.15 18.86
CA MET A 195 7.01 11.74 17.57
C MET A 195 7.34 10.83 16.38
N GLY A 196 6.83 11.17 15.20
CA GLY A 196 7.20 10.49 13.96
C GLY A 196 8.58 10.92 13.46
N LEU A 197 9.19 10.10 12.61
CA LEU A 197 10.50 10.38 12.03
C LEU A 197 10.50 11.65 11.18
N ARG A 198 9.37 11.97 10.53
CA ARG A 198 9.19 13.21 9.79
C ARG A 198 9.13 14.45 10.69
N ASP A 199 8.59 14.30 11.89
CA ASP A 199 8.57 15.39 12.88
C ASP A 199 9.98 15.63 13.44
N TYR A 200 10.75 14.55 13.63
CA TYR A 200 12.12 14.61 14.14
C TYR A 200 13.13 15.16 13.12
N LEU A 201 13.20 14.58 11.91
CA LEU A 201 14.16 15.00 10.86
C LEU A 201 13.72 16.26 10.09
N GLY A 202 12.43 16.60 10.16
CA GLY A 202 11.81 17.68 9.40
C GLY A 202 11.16 17.21 8.09
N SER A 203 10.08 17.88 7.70
CA SER A 203 9.26 17.51 6.53
C SER A 203 9.97 17.64 5.18
N ASP A 204 10.98 18.50 5.11
CA ASP A 204 11.76 18.80 3.91
C ASP A 204 13.07 17.99 3.83
N TRP A 205 13.33 17.14 4.83
CA TRP A 205 14.49 16.26 4.84
C TRP A 205 14.50 15.35 3.61
N ARG A 206 15.70 15.14 3.04
CA ARG A 206 15.93 14.24 1.90
C ARG A 206 17.18 13.41 2.15
N SER A 207 17.15 12.16 1.67
CA SER A 207 18.29 11.24 1.73
C SER A 207 19.42 11.67 0.80
N ARG A 208 20.54 10.94 0.81
CA ARG A 208 21.68 11.16 -0.10
C ARG A 208 21.28 11.07 -1.58
N LEU A 209 20.22 10.32 -1.90
CA LEU A 209 19.67 10.19 -3.26
C LEU A 209 18.55 11.19 -3.56
N GLY A 210 18.29 12.16 -2.67
CA GLY A 210 17.21 13.13 -2.82
C GLY A 210 15.81 12.55 -2.53
N ILE A 211 15.73 11.35 -1.96
CA ILE A 211 14.45 10.68 -1.67
C ILE A 211 13.89 11.25 -0.35
N PRO A 212 12.61 11.68 -0.29
CA PRO A 212 11.98 12.08 0.95
C PRO A 212 11.83 10.89 1.91
N ILE A 213 11.52 11.18 3.18
CA ILE A 213 11.17 10.13 4.16
C ILE A 213 9.96 9.36 3.62
N ILE A 214 10.12 8.05 3.45
CA ILE A 214 9.01 7.17 3.06
C ILE A 214 8.29 6.77 4.34
N ASN A 215 7.00 7.08 4.42
CA ASN A 215 6.14 6.68 5.53
C ASN A 215 5.31 5.47 5.08
N LEU A 216 5.51 4.33 5.73
CA LEU A 216 4.70 3.13 5.50
C LEU A 216 3.88 2.83 6.75
N PRO A 217 2.70 3.47 6.92
CA PRO A 217 1.93 3.38 8.15
C PRO A 217 1.08 2.10 8.23
N GLY A 218 0.68 1.80 9.45
CA GLY A 218 -0.09 0.62 9.87
C GLY A 218 0.27 0.28 11.31
N CYS A 219 -0.64 -0.36 12.05
CA CYS A 219 -0.38 -0.80 13.42
C CYS A 219 -0.88 -2.25 13.60
N PRO A 220 -0.12 -3.25 13.12
CA PRO A 220 1.13 -3.11 12.36
C PRO A 220 0.87 -2.83 10.86
N VAL A 221 1.94 -2.65 10.09
CA VAL A 221 1.86 -2.56 8.61
C VAL A 221 1.39 -3.90 8.05
N GLN A 222 0.59 -3.87 6.97
CA GLN A 222 0.18 -5.09 6.29
C GLN A 222 1.43 -5.80 5.72
N PRO A 223 1.56 -7.15 5.85
CA PRO A 223 2.80 -7.86 5.53
C PRO A 223 3.35 -7.62 4.12
N ASP A 224 2.53 -7.78 3.08
CA ASP A 224 2.99 -7.60 1.69
C ASP A 224 3.35 -6.14 1.40
N ASN A 225 2.65 -5.16 2.00
CA ASN A 225 3.00 -3.74 1.86
C ASN A 225 4.45 -3.46 2.32
N ILE A 226 4.95 -4.18 3.33
CA ILE A 226 6.35 -4.09 3.80
C ILE A 226 7.30 -4.56 2.71
N THR A 227 7.15 -5.80 2.26
CA THR A 227 8.07 -6.42 1.29
C THR A 227 7.98 -5.77 -0.09
N GLU A 228 6.78 -5.37 -0.53
CA GLU A 228 6.57 -4.57 -1.75
C GLU A 228 7.34 -3.23 -1.67
N THR A 229 7.24 -2.50 -0.55
CA THR A 229 7.93 -1.21 -0.40
C THR A 229 9.45 -1.38 -0.37
N LEU A 230 9.96 -2.41 0.31
CA LEU A 230 11.39 -2.73 0.31
C LEU A 230 11.89 -3.08 -1.09
N LEU A 231 11.11 -3.83 -1.86
CA LEU A 231 11.42 -4.18 -3.24
C LEU A 231 11.47 -2.93 -4.15
N HIS A 232 10.47 -2.06 -4.06
CA HIS A 232 10.45 -0.78 -4.77
C HIS A 232 11.65 0.11 -4.41
N LEU A 233 12.02 0.19 -3.13
CA LEU A 233 13.22 0.89 -2.70
C LEU A 233 14.50 0.27 -3.27
N ALA A 234 14.56 -1.07 -3.33
CA ALA A 234 15.68 -1.78 -3.93
C ALA A 234 15.82 -1.40 -5.42
N PHE A 235 14.73 -1.49 -6.20
CA PHE A 235 14.73 -1.07 -7.61
C PHE A 235 15.09 0.40 -7.80
N ARG A 236 14.61 1.29 -6.91
CA ARG A 236 14.93 2.72 -6.95
C ARG A 236 16.41 3.00 -6.73
N ILE A 237 17.04 2.31 -5.78
CA ILE A 237 18.47 2.45 -5.47
C ILE A 237 19.32 1.76 -6.55
N GLY A 238 18.86 0.63 -7.08
CA GLY A 238 19.47 -0.12 -8.19
C GLY A 238 19.45 0.62 -9.52
N GLY A 239 18.69 1.72 -9.63
CA GLY A 239 18.60 2.56 -10.83
C GLY A 239 17.53 2.14 -11.83
N VAL A 240 16.75 1.08 -11.53
CA VAL A 240 15.68 0.58 -12.40
C VAL A 240 14.42 1.45 -12.30
N GLU A 241 14.02 1.80 -11.08
CA GLU A 241 12.90 2.71 -10.84
C GLU A 241 13.41 4.14 -10.69
N ARG A 242 12.78 5.10 -11.37
CA ARG A 242 13.25 6.50 -11.36
C ARG A 242 12.69 7.33 -10.21
N ASP A 243 11.43 7.12 -9.84
CA ASP A 243 10.74 7.86 -8.78
C ASP A 243 9.79 6.95 -8.02
N LEU A 244 9.66 7.18 -6.71
CA LEU A 244 8.63 6.56 -5.88
C LEU A 244 7.41 7.48 -5.86
N ASP A 245 6.25 6.98 -6.29
CA ASP A 245 5.01 7.76 -6.27
C ASP A 245 4.46 7.85 -4.82
N LEU A 246 4.74 8.99 -4.18
CA LEU A 246 4.36 9.26 -2.79
C LEU A 246 3.30 10.37 -2.70
N ASP A 247 2.42 10.27 -1.71
CA ASP A 247 1.51 11.35 -1.33
C ASP A 247 2.19 12.42 -0.46
N ASP A 248 1.45 13.49 -0.13
CA ASP A 248 2.00 14.63 0.63
C ASP A 248 2.45 14.25 2.05
N LEU A 249 2.06 13.07 2.53
CA LEU A 249 2.49 12.49 3.79
C LEU A 249 3.67 11.51 3.62
N GLY A 250 4.26 11.40 2.44
CA GLY A 250 5.36 10.49 2.14
C GLY A 250 4.91 9.02 2.01
N ARG A 251 3.61 8.75 1.82
CA ARG A 251 3.11 7.37 1.72
C ARG A 251 3.06 6.90 0.28
N PRO A 252 3.44 5.65 -0.03
CA PRO A 252 3.22 5.02 -1.32
C PRO A 252 1.76 5.17 -1.80
N ARG A 253 1.53 5.89 -2.92
CA ARG A 253 0.15 6.11 -3.42
C ARG A 253 -0.52 4.80 -3.78
N TRP A 254 0.20 3.87 -4.42
CA TRP A 254 -0.35 2.57 -4.80
C TRP A 254 -0.88 1.75 -3.62
N LEU A 255 -0.40 2.02 -2.39
CA LEU A 255 -0.88 1.37 -1.16
C LEU A 255 -1.90 2.21 -0.39
N CYS A 256 -1.76 3.54 -0.43
CA CYS A 256 -2.44 4.47 0.48
C CYS A 256 -3.29 5.55 -0.23
N GLU A 257 -3.58 5.44 -1.52
CA GLU A 257 -4.42 6.42 -2.22
C GLU A 257 -5.90 6.27 -1.86
N ARG A 258 -6.41 5.03 -1.93
CA ARG A 258 -7.82 4.72 -1.72
C ARG A 258 -8.17 4.58 -0.24
N THR A 259 -9.41 4.92 0.07
CA THR A 259 -9.98 4.70 1.40
C THR A 259 -10.34 3.23 1.61
N VAL A 260 -10.36 2.84 2.89
CA VAL A 260 -10.88 1.54 3.36
C VAL A 260 -12.29 1.29 2.83
N GLN A 261 -13.15 2.32 2.81
CA GLN A 261 -14.51 2.17 2.31
C GLN A 261 -14.56 1.82 0.83
N GLU A 262 -13.72 2.44 -0.01
CA GLU A 262 -13.69 2.18 -1.45
C GLU A 262 -13.25 0.76 -1.79
N GLY A 263 -12.53 0.08 -0.89
CA GLY A 263 -12.12 -1.32 -1.01
C GLY A 263 -13.00 -2.33 -0.27
N CYS A 264 -13.98 -1.88 0.52
CA CYS A 264 -14.65 -2.74 1.48
C CYS A 264 -15.76 -3.57 0.82
N GLY A 265 -15.71 -4.90 0.98
CA GLY A 265 -16.79 -5.81 0.55
C GLY A 265 -18.16 -5.54 1.20
N ARG A 266 -18.22 -4.70 2.25
CA ARG A 266 -19.48 -4.24 2.87
C ARG A 266 -20.02 -2.92 2.30
N ALA A 267 -19.34 -2.29 1.32
CA ALA A 267 -19.73 -1.01 0.76
C ALA A 267 -21.14 -1.03 0.13
N GLY A 268 -21.50 -2.11 -0.57
CA GLY A 268 -22.84 -2.27 -1.15
C GLY A 268 -23.97 -2.28 -0.10
N PHE A 269 -23.70 -2.69 1.13
CA PHE A 269 -24.69 -2.56 2.21
C PHE A 269 -24.88 -1.11 2.64
N ALA A 270 -23.79 -0.32 2.70
CA ALA A 270 -23.86 1.10 3.02
C ALA A 270 -24.67 1.87 1.97
N GLU A 271 -24.43 1.61 0.68
CA GLU A 271 -25.18 2.21 -0.45
C GLU A 271 -26.68 1.92 -0.33
N GLN A 272 -27.05 0.71 0.07
CA GLN A 272 -28.45 0.28 0.24
C GLN A 272 -29.09 0.73 1.56
N GLY A 273 -28.40 1.54 2.35
CA GLY A 273 -28.86 1.96 3.68
C GLY A 273 -28.98 0.82 4.70
N LYS A 274 -28.25 -0.29 4.50
CA LYS A 274 -28.24 -1.48 5.36
C LYS A 274 -27.02 -1.45 6.29
N PHE A 275 -27.29 -1.24 7.58
CA PHE A 275 -26.25 -1.09 8.61
C PHE A 275 -26.42 -2.16 9.69
N ALA A 276 -25.30 -2.69 10.17
CA ALA A 276 -25.28 -3.59 11.32
C ALA A 276 -25.78 -2.86 12.58
N GLN A 277 -26.47 -3.59 13.44
CA GLN A 277 -26.91 -3.15 14.77
C GLN A 277 -25.99 -3.69 15.87
N THR A 278 -25.39 -4.85 15.65
CA THR A 278 -24.45 -5.46 16.60
C THR A 278 -23.17 -5.93 15.89
N PRO A 279 -22.04 -6.07 16.62
CA PRO A 279 -20.80 -6.64 16.05
C PRO A 279 -20.95 -8.09 15.54
N ALA A 280 -21.93 -8.84 16.07
CA ALA A 280 -22.19 -10.21 15.65
C ALA A 280 -22.93 -10.30 14.29
N ASP A 281 -23.44 -9.18 13.77
CA ASP A 281 -24.17 -9.18 12.51
C ASP A 281 -23.24 -9.53 11.34
N ARG A 282 -23.52 -10.68 10.70
CA ARG A 282 -22.80 -11.17 9.52
C ARG A 282 -22.89 -10.23 8.32
N HIS A 283 -23.95 -9.41 8.25
CA HIS A 283 -24.23 -8.53 7.12
C HIS A 283 -24.50 -7.10 7.58
N GLY A 284 -24.22 -6.14 6.70
CA GLY A 284 -24.44 -4.72 6.97
C GLY A 284 -23.15 -3.96 7.22
N CYS A 285 -23.18 -2.67 6.89
CA CYS A 285 -22.06 -1.77 7.12
C CYS A 285 -21.91 -1.43 8.62
N LEU A 286 -20.66 -1.37 9.09
CA LEU A 286 -20.28 -1.18 10.49
C LEU A 286 -20.11 0.29 10.91
N VAL A 287 -20.40 1.26 10.02
CA VAL A 287 -20.16 2.69 10.30
C VAL A 287 -20.90 3.18 11.56
N LYS A 288 -22.08 2.62 11.86
CA LYS A 288 -22.85 2.92 13.08
C LYS A 288 -22.27 2.30 14.36
N LEU A 289 -21.32 1.39 14.23
CA LEU A 289 -20.62 0.72 15.35
C LEU A 289 -19.22 1.28 15.58
N GLY A 290 -18.85 2.38 14.91
CA GLY A 290 -17.56 3.03 15.10
C GLY A 290 -16.57 2.89 13.94
N CYS A 291 -16.92 2.20 12.86
CA CYS A 291 -16.00 2.04 11.72
C CYS A 291 -15.63 3.38 11.07
N LYS A 292 -14.34 3.69 11.06
CA LYS A 292 -13.75 4.93 10.51
C LYS A 292 -13.35 4.80 9.03
N GLY A 293 -13.64 3.67 8.40
CA GLY A 293 -13.26 3.36 7.02
C GLY A 293 -13.56 4.42 5.94
N PRO A 294 -14.64 5.24 6.02
CA PRO A 294 -14.88 6.29 5.02
C PRO A 294 -13.78 7.35 4.90
N VAL A 295 -12.95 7.54 5.94
CA VAL A 295 -11.96 8.63 6.01
C VAL A 295 -10.54 8.11 6.23
N VAL A 296 -10.32 6.81 6.04
CA VAL A 296 -9.04 6.15 6.32
C VAL A 296 -8.45 5.62 5.03
N LYS A 297 -7.23 6.00 4.72
CA LYS A 297 -6.44 5.52 3.58
C LYS A 297 -5.72 4.23 3.95
N CYS A 298 -6.16 3.10 3.40
CA CYS A 298 -5.58 1.77 3.66
C CYS A 298 -6.20 0.74 2.70
N ASN A 299 -5.35 -0.11 2.11
CA ASN A 299 -5.72 -1.13 1.12
C ASN A 299 -6.20 -2.46 1.71
N VAL A 300 -6.10 -2.67 3.02
CA VAL A 300 -6.40 -3.96 3.71
C VAL A 300 -7.75 -4.59 3.31
N PRO A 301 -8.88 -3.87 3.18
CA PRO A 301 -10.15 -4.51 2.81
C PRO A 301 -10.16 -5.09 1.40
N THR A 302 -9.39 -4.51 0.48
CA THR A 302 -9.23 -4.99 -0.90
C THR A 302 -8.22 -6.12 -0.97
N ARG A 303 -7.10 -5.98 -0.24
CA ARG A 303 -5.94 -6.89 -0.29
C ARG A 303 -6.13 -8.14 0.57
N GLY A 304 -6.93 -8.06 1.64
CA GLY A 304 -6.87 -8.99 2.77
C GLY A 304 -5.72 -8.65 3.73
N TRP A 305 -5.46 -9.53 4.69
CA TRP A 305 -4.34 -9.38 5.63
C TRP A 305 -3.16 -10.26 5.24
N VAL A 306 -3.36 -11.57 5.17
CA VAL A 306 -2.35 -12.56 4.75
C VAL A 306 -2.97 -13.45 3.67
N ALA A 307 -2.36 -13.51 2.49
CA ALA A 307 -2.83 -14.33 1.36
C ALA A 307 -4.34 -14.13 1.05
N GLY A 308 -4.83 -12.89 1.12
CA GLY A 308 -6.24 -12.56 0.89
C GLY A 308 -7.20 -12.91 2.05
N VAL A 309 -6.70 -13.49 3.15
CA VAL A 309 -7.49 -13.85 4.34
C VAL A 309 -7.44 -12.72 5.37
N GLY A 310 -8.55 -12.49 6.06
CA GLY A 310 -8.64 -11.53 7.15
C GLY A 310 -8.91 -10.09 6.68
N GLY A 311 -8.44 -9.14 7.47
CA GLY A 311 -8.66 -7.70 7.28
C GLY A 311 -9.36 -7.07 8.48
N CYS A 312 -10.13 -6.03 8.23
CA CYS A 312 -10.85 -5.31 9.30
C CYS A 312 -12.37 -5.25 9.01
N PRO A 313 -12.93 -4.21 8.34
CA PRO A 313 -14.38 -4.11 8.19
C PRO A 313 -14.97 -5.17 7.27
N ASN A 314 -14.20 -5.66 6.30
CA ASN A 314 -14.61 -6.76 5.43
C ASN A 314 -14.93 -8.03 6.25
N VAL A 315 -14.24 -8.28 7.36
CA VAL A 315 -14.43 -9.46 8.24
C VAL A 315 -15.17 -9.17 9.54
N GLY A 316 -15.73 -7.97 9.73
CA GLY A 316 -16.56 -7.64 10.89
C GLY A 316 -15.88 -6.80 11.98
N GLY A 317 -14.59 -6.51 11.87
CA GLY A 317 -13.87 -5.60 12.76
C GLY A 317 -14.03 -4.14 12.31
N ILE A 318 -14.35 -3.22 13.23
CA ILE A 318 -14.39 -1.80 12.86
C ILE A 318 -13.00 -1.32 12.43
N CYS A 319 -12.93 -0.51 11.37
CA CYS A 319 -11.70 0.20 11.06
C CYS A 319 -11.45 1.27 12.13
N ILE A 320 -10.28 1.22 12.77
CA ILE A 320 -9.87 2.16 13.83
C ILE A 320 -8.91 3.26 13.34
N ALA A 321 -8.69 3.35 12.02
CA ALA A 321 -7.81 4.34 11.40
C ALA A 321 -6.32 4.19 11.73
N CYS A 322 -5.83 2.97 11.96
CA CYS A 322 -4.45 2.73 12.39
C CYS A 322 -3.36 3.20 11.41
N THR A 323 -3.68 3.56 10.17
CA THR A 323 -2.74 4.08 9.16
C THR A 323 -2.72 5.62 9.06
N MET A 324 -3.49 6.32 9.90
CA MET A 324 -3.71 7.77 9.80
C MET A 324 -2.87 8.55 10.81
N PRO A 325 -2.40 9.78 10.48
CA PRO A 325 -1.62 10.60 11.42
C PRO A 325 -2.35 10.97 12.71
N GLY A 326 -3.69 11.00 12.68
CA GLY A 326 -4.50 11.30 13.87
C GLY A 326 -4.71 10.11 14.80
N PHE A 327 -4.13 8.94 14.52
CA PHE A 327 -4.30 7.74 15.32
C PHE A 327 -3.37 7.75 16.55
N PRO A 328 -3.88 7.42 17.75
CA PRO A 328 -5.25 6.99 18.05
C PRO A 328 -6.23 8.13 18.40
N ASP A 329 -5.74 9.28 18.86
CA ASP A 329 -6.54 10.30 19.56
C ASP A 329 -7.76 10.80 18.80
N LYS A 330 -7.64 11.11 17.49
CA LYS A 330 -8.75 11.66 16.70
C LYS A 330 -9.88 10.66 16.45
N PHE A 331 -9.63 9.37 16.72
CA PHE A 331 -10.55 8.29 16.38
C PHE A 331 -11.14 7.60 17.61
N MET A 332 -10.65 7.93 18.81
CA MET A 332 -11.21 7.48 20.08
C MET A 332 -12.46 8.31 20.49
N PRO A 333 -13.42 7.71 21.21
CA PRO A 333 -13.54 6.27 21.50
C PRO A 333 -13.83 5.46 20.22
N PHE A 334 -13.11 4.35 20.00
CA PHE A 334 -13.16 3.64 18.71
C PHE A 334 -14.55 3.12 18.36
N MET A 335 -15.25 2.55 19.34
CA MET A 335 -16.59 1.97 19.16
C MET A 335 -17.71 3.01 19.08
N ALA A 336 -17.40 4.29 19.31
CA ALA A 336 -18.36 5.36 19.09
C ALA A 336 -18.43 5.69 17.58
N PRO A 337 -19.63 5.71 16.97
CA PRO A 337 -19.76 6.16 15.60
C PRO A 337 -19.44 7.65 15.50
N SER A 338 -18.75 8.05 14.43
CA SER A 338 -18.50 9.47 14.18
C SER A 338 -19.80 10.19 13.82
N ARG A 339 -19.90 11.48 14.17
CA ARG A 339 -21.08 12.31 13.82
C ARG A 339 -21.35 12.28 12.31
N LEU A 340 -20.28 12.38 11.50
CA LEU A 340 -20.36 12.29 10.05
C LEU A 340 -20.84 10.91 9.58
N GLY A 341 -20.32 9.83 10.19
CA GLY A 341 -20.73 8.46 9.88
C GLY A 341 -22.20 8.20 10.20
N LEU A 342 -22.71 8.71 11.33
CA LEU A 342 -24.12 8.65 11.68
C LEU A 342 -25.00 9.42 10.70
N ALA A 343 -24.62 10.65 10.35
CA ALA A 343 -25.35 11.49 9.41
C ALA A 343 -25.43 10.84 8.02
N ALA A 344 -24.31 10.36 7.49
CA ALA A 344 -24.25 9.64 6.22
C ALA A 344 -25.13 8.38 6.24
N ALA A 345 -25.07 7.60 7.34
CA ALA A 345 -25.87 6.39 7.48
C ALA A 345 -27.37 6.66 7.68
N ALA A 346 -27.74 7.78 8.29
CA ALA A 346 -29.13 8.22 8.39
C ALA A 346 -29.66 8.64 7.01
N GLY A 347 -28.91 9.46 6.27
CA GLY A 347 -29.26 9.91 4.93
C GLY A 347 -29.42 8.74 3.94
N ALA A 348 -28.51 7.76 3.97
CA ALA A 348 -28.54 6.61 3.07
C ALA A 348 -29.87 5.83 3.09
N ARG A 349 -30.58 5.79 4.24
CA ARG A 349 -31.88 5.12 4.35
C ARG A 349 -33.00 5.81 3.57
N PHE A 350 -32.84 7.07 3.21
CA PHE A 350 -33.82 7.87 2.47
C PHE A 350 -33.40 8.11 1.01
N THR A 351 -32.32 7.49 0.56
CA THR A 351 -31.87 7.55 -0.84
C THR A 351 -32.57 6.47 -1.70
N TYR A 352 -32.14 6.33 -2.96
CA TYR A 352 -32.63 5.30 -3.88
C TYR A 352 -32.28 3.86 -3.43
N GLY A 353 -31.27 3.70 -2.57
CA GLY A 353 -30.69 2.39 -2.22
C GLY A 353 -31.72 1.35 -1.76
N PRO A 354 -32.58 1.63 -0.77
CA PRO A 354 -33.62 0.72 -0.31
C PRO A 354 -34.64 0.33 -1.40
N VAL A 355 -34.97 1.27 -2.29
CA VAL A 355 -35.90 1.01 -3.42
C VAL A 355 -35.24 0.07 -4.43
N MET A 356 -34.01 0.37 -4.84
CA MET A 356 -33.26 -0.48 -5.77
C MET A 356 -32.99 -1.87 -5.22
N ARG A 357 -32.77 -2.00 -3.90
CA ARG A 357 -32.67 -3.30 -3.24
C ARG A 357 -33.97 -4.11 -3.41
N ARG A 358 -35.13 -3.51 -3.08
CA ARG A 358 -36.43 -4.20 -3.23
C ARG A 358 -36.71 -4.60 -4.68
N LEU A 359 -36.42 -3.73 -5.64
CA LEU A 359 -36.59 -4.03 -7.06
C LEU A 359 -35.68 -5.17 -7.52
N ARG A 360 -34.40 -5.15 -7.10
CA ARG A 360 -33.43 -6.21 -7.41
C ARG A 360 -33.86 -7.56 -6.82
N GLU A 361 -34.26 -7.59 -5.56
CA GLU A 361 -34.78 -8.80 -4.91
C GLU A 361 -36.02 -9.36 -5.61
N ARG A 362 -36.94 -8.49 -6.05
CA ARG A 362 -38.11 -8.89 -6.84
C ARG A 362 -37.71 -9.45 -8.20
N ALA A 363 -36.82 -8.77 -8.91
CA ALA A 363 -36.36 -9.21 -10.22
C ALA A 363 -35.63 -10.56 -10.15
N ILE A 364 -34.78 -10.75 -9.14
CA ILE A 364 -34.13 -12.04 -8.88
C ILE A 364 -35.17 -13.14 -8.72
N ARG A 365 -36.11 -12.99 -7.79
CA ARG A 365 -37.12 -14.04 -7.51
C ARG A 365 -38.03 -14.38 -8.68
N HIS A 366 -38.38 -13.42 -9.53
CA HIS A 366 -39.39 -13.64 -10.58
C HIS A 366 -38.81 -13.83 -11.99
N HIS A 367 -37.56 -13.45 -12.23
CA HIS A 367 -36.98 -13.47 -13.57
C HIS A 367 -35.62 -14.17 -13.67
N PHE A 368 -34.81 -14.21 -12.60
CA PHE A 368 -33.45 -14.76 -12.68
C PHE A 368 -33.27 -16.07 -11.90
N ASP A 369 -33.94 -16.25 -10.75
CA ASP A 369 -34.02 -17.50 -9.99
C ASP A 369 -35.17 -18.40 -10.49
N VAL A 370 -35.42 -18.37 -11.80
CA VAL A 370 -36.44 -19.20 -12.44
C VAL A 370 -35.76 -19.97 -13.56
N GLU A 371 -35.83 -21.29 -13.49
CA GLU A 371 -35.30 -22.12 -14.56
C GLU A 371 -36.04 -21.88 -15.87
N PRO A 372 -35.35 -21.92 -17.02
CA PRO A 372 -36.03 -21.82 -18.29
C PRO A 372 -36.98 -23.00 -18.50
N GLY A 373 -38.17 -22.74 -19.03
CA GLY A 373 -39.26 -23.73 -19.08
C GLY A 373 -39.01 -24.99 -19.92
N TRP A 374 -37.93 -25.03 -20.70
CA TRP A 374 -37.51 -26.22 -21.44
C TRP A 374 -36.72 -27.24 -20.60
N ARG A 375 -36.30 -26.89 -19.37
CA ARG A 375 -35.70 -27.83 -18.41
C ARG A 375 -36.79 -28.59 -17.67
N ARG A 376 -37.38 -29.58 -18.34
CA ARG A 376 -38.45 -30.44 -17.80
C ARG A 376 -38.29 -31.89 -18.25
N THR A 377 -38.73 -32.83 -17.43
CA THR A 377 -38.81 -34.25 -17.81
C THR A 377 -40.00 -34.48 -18.74
N GLY A 378 -39.86 -35.40 -19.71
CA GLY A 378 -40.94 -35.75 -20.63
C GLY A 378 -40.45 -36.33 -21.95
N LYS A 379 -41.38 -36.81 -22.76
CA LYS A 379 -41.09 -37.41 -24.08
C LYS A 379 -40.94 -36.38 -25.20
N SER A 380 -41.22 -35.09 -24.94
CA SER A 380 -41.15 -34.01 -25.94
C SER A 380 -39.97 -33.07 -25.68
N LEU A 381 -39.21 -32.74 -26.72
CA LEU A 381 -38.05 -31.85 -26.64
C LEU A 381 -38.50 -30.38 -26.68
N GLY A 382 -38.39 -29.69 -25.55
CA GLY A 382 -38.81 -28.28 -25.39
C GLY A 382 -37.74 -27.23 -25.68
N THR A 383 -36.52 -27.63 -26.05
CA THR A 383 -35.35 -26.74 -26.15
C THR A 383 -35.32 -25.85 -27.39
N GLY A 384 -36.28 -26.02 -28.31
CA GLY A 384 -36.27 -25.37 -29.62
C GLY A 384 -35.34 -26.02 -30.65
N TYR A 385 -34.70 -27.15 -30.31
CA TYR A 385 -33.91 -27.92 -31.26
C TYR A 385 -34.81 -28.51 -32.37
N ARG A 386 -34.37 -28.34 -33.61
CA ARG A 386 -35.00 -28.93 -34.79
C ARG A 386 -34.00 -29.87 -35.46
N PRO A 387 -34.27 -31.19 -35.54
CA PRO A 387 -33.39 -32.11 -36.26
C PRO A 387 -33.30 -31.70 -37.74
N ARG A 388 -32.11 -31.83 -38.32
CA ARG A 388 -31.79 -31.42 -39.71
C ARG A 388 -31.69 -32.60 -40.69
N TRP A 389 -32.06 -33.80 -40.25
CA TRP A 389 -32.02 -35.02 -41.06
C TRP A 389 -33.42 -35.44 -41.49
#